data_AF-A0A8K0KNY3-F1
#
_entry.id   AF-A0A8K0KNY3-F1
#
_cell.length_a   1.000
_cell.length_b   1.000
_cell.length_c   1.000
_cell.angle_alpha   90.00
_cell.angle_beta   90.00
_cell.angle_gamma   90.00
#
_symmetry.space_group_name_H-M   'P 1'
#
loop_
_entity.id
_entity.type
_entity.pdbx_description
1 polymer ?
#
loop_
_entity_poly.entity_id
_entity_poly.type
_entity_poly.pdbx_seq_one_letter_code
_entity_poly.pdbx_strand_id
1 'polypeptide(L)'
;METSETYYERQENELQALKAIYSAELRDLREADSRKVSCPPEIVITLYPQQGASTRDQEIHTQIDLHVTCVGTYPEDVPVIELESSKGISRENVSLLLGQLESLASELRGEVMIYDLALHVKEFLHLCYKPGFKSFHDEMENRLEQQNLHQIQLKKLKEDEEEQIRKKTEALEKGRQRRRFRVNSEEKEINLVMAENHLHPGMKAERSRSCCFVRASSFSNQ
;
A
#
# COMPACT_ATOMS: atom_id res chain seq x y z
N MET A 1 14.10 49.34 31.44
CA MET A 1 13.96 49.84 30.06
C MET A 1 14.45 48.72 29.18
N GLU A 2 13.56 47.97 28.56
CA GLU A 2 13.94 47.02 27.50
C GLU A 2 14.41 47.85 26.31
N THR A 3 15.66 47.72 25.94
CA THR A 3 16.17 48.27 24.69
C THR A 3 15.62 47.39 23.57
N SER A 4 14.68 47.93 22.78
CA SER A 4 14.20 47.26 21.58
C SER A 4 15.38 47.00 20.65
N GLU A 5 15.57 45.73 20.24
CA GLU A 5 16.59 45.35 19.27
C GLU A 5 16.41 46.14 17.96
N THR A 6 17.52 46.55 17.36
CA THR A 6 17.53 47.24 16.07
C THR A 6 17.24 46.26 14.92
N TYR A 7 16.78 46.78 13.76
CA TYR A 7 16.58 45.94 12.57
C TYR A 7 17.86 45.22 12.15
N TYR A 8 19.00 45.90 12.25
CA TYR A 8 20.30 45.32 11.96
C TYR A 8 20.63 44.14 12.89
N GLU A 9 20.39 44.28 14.19
CA GLU A 9 20.62 43.20 15.16
C GLU A 9 19.71 42.00 14.86
N ARG A 10 18.41 42.22 14.59
CA ARG A 10 17.48 41.14 14.22
C ARG A 10 17.91 40.41 12.95
N GLN A 11 18.31 41.15 11.92
CA GLN A 11 18.81 40.61 10.65
C GLN A 11 20.06 39.76 10.82
N GLU A 12 21.05 40.26 11.57
CA GLU A 12 22.31 39.54 11.77
C GLU A 12 22.11 38.33 12.69
N ASN A 13 21.25 38.42 13.71
CA ASN A 13 20.88 37.29 14.55
C ASN A 13 20.24 36.15 13.74
N GLU A 14 19.29 36.47 12.85
CA GLU A 14 18.68 35.48 11.96
C GLU A 14 19.73 34.87 11.02
N LEU A 15 20.59 35.69 10.42
CA LEU A 15 21.65 35.20 9.54
C LEU A 15 22.60 34.22 10.24
N GLN A 16 23.01 34.52 11.48
CA GLN A 16 23.87 33.62 12.25
C GLN A 16 23.18 32.29 12.55
N ALA A 17 21.89 32.32 12.88
CA ALA A 17 21.09 31.11 13.07
C ALA A 17 20.99 30.30 11.76
N LEU A 18 20.75 30.97 10.63
CA LEU A 18 20.70 30.32 9.32
C LEU A 18 22.06 29.72 8.91
N LYS A 19 23.18 30.41 9.17
CA LYS A 19 24.54 29.87 8.95
C LYS A 19 24.78 28.60 9.77
N ALA A 20 24.27 28.54 11.00
CA ALA A 20 24.37 27.33 11.83
C ALA A 20 23.54 26.15 11.26
N ILE A 21 22.36 26.43 10.69
CA ILE A 21 21.45 25.42 10.15
C ILE A 21 21.91 24.92 8.77
N TYR A 22 22.28 25.84 7.88
CA TYR A 22 22.54 25.61 6.45
C TYR A 22 24.01 25.69 6.08
N SER A 23 24.91 25.67 7.08
CA SER A 23 26.38 25.57 6.98
C SER A 23 26.97 25.77 5.56
N ALA A 24 26.96 24.72 4.71
CA ALA A 24 27.60 24.76 3.39
C ALA A 24 26.65 25.17 2.25
N GLU A 25 25.35 25.08 2.47
CA GLU A 25 24.29 25.38 1.51
C GLU A 25 23.95 26.88 1.42
N LEU A 26 24.30 27.65 2.45
CA LEU A 26 24.06 29.10 2.52
C LEU A 26 25.30 29.89 2.08
N ARG A 27 25.08 30.89 1.22
CA ARG A 27 26.08 31.86 0.78
C ARG A 27 25.62 33.27 1.15
N ASP A 28 26.46 34.01 1.86
CA ASP A 28 26.27 35.45 2.12
C ASP A 28 27.00 36.25 1.04
N LEU A 29 26.25 36.97 0.20
CA LEU A 29 26.79 37.71 -0.95
C LEU A 29 27.54 38.99 -0.53
N ARG A 30 27.46 39.38 0.75
CA ARG A 30 28.23 40.51 1.31
C ARG A 30 29.69 40.14 1.58
N GLU A 31 30.01 38.87 1.79
CA GLU A 31 31.37 38.43 2.12
C GLU A 31 32.40 38.71 0.99
N ALA A 32 31.91 38.90 -0.24
CA ALA A 32 32.74 39.25 -1.39
C ALA A 32 33.24 40.72 -1.36
N ASP A 33 32.60 41.61 -0.60
CA ASP A 33 32.96 43.02 -0.52
C ASP A 33 32.92 43.52 0.93
N SER A 34 34.09 43.81 1.50
CA SER A 34 34.23 44.31 2.87
C SER A 34 33.50 45.63 3.13
N ARG A 35 33.10 46.37 2.10
CA ARG A 35 32.28 47.59 2.23
C ARG A 35 30.79 47.29 2.45
N LYS A 36 30.32 46.09 2.12
CA LYS A 36 28.92 45.66 2.27
C LYS A 36 28.60 45.08 3.65
N VAL A 37 29.57 44.98 4.57
CA VAL A 37 29.37 44.39 5.91
C VAL A 37 28.30 45.14 6.71
N SER A 38 28.15 46.46 6.51
CA SER A 38 27.11 47.27 7.16
C SER A 38 25.77 47.30 6.41
N CYS A 39 25.67 46.62 5.26
CA CYS A 39 24.44 46.57 4.49
C CYS A 39 23.52 45.44 4.97
N PRO A 40 22.20 45.57 4.77
CA PRO A 40 21.27 44.48 5.01
C PRO A 40 21.70 43.18 4.32
N PRO A 41 21.46 42.00 4.92
CA PRO A 41 21.86 40.72 4.34
C PRO A 41 21.30 40.47 2.94
N GLU A 42 22.15 39.93 2.08
CA GLU A 42 21.81 39.41 0.75
C GLU A 42 22.36 37.98 0.69
N ILE A 43 21.48 36.99 0.68
CA ILE A 43 21.87 35.59 0.86
C ILE A 43 21.22 34.67 -0.17
N VAL A 44 21.92 33.58 -0.47
CA VAL A 44 21.41 32.50 -1.31
C VAL A 44 21.51 31.18 -0.56
N ILE A 45 20.39 30.48 -0.40
CA ILE A 45 20.32 29.17 0.25
C ILE A 45 19.98 28.11 -0.81
N THR A 46 20.85 27.12 -0.99
CA THR A 46 20.56 25.97 -1.86
C THR A 46 19.67 24.98 -1.10
N LEU A 47 18.46 24.75 -1.60
CA LEU A 47 17.46 23.92 -0.94
C LEU A 47 17.15 22.65 -1.74
N TYR A 48 16.93 21.57 -0.99
CA TYR A 48 16.63 20.24 -1.48
C TYR A 48 15.31 19.75 -0.88
N PRO A 49 14.59 18.81 -1.53
CA PRO A 49 13.42 18.17 -0.94
C PRO A 49 13.71 17.64 0.46
N GLN A 50 12.75 17.77 1.38
CA GLN A 50 12.88 17.21 2.71
C GLN A 50 13.14 15.69 2.61
N GLN A 51 14.33 15.26 3.05
CA GLN A 51 14.73 13.85 3.05
C GLN A 51 14.06 13.13 4.22
N GLY A 52 13.28 12.10 3.91
CA GLY A 52 12.77 11.17 4.92
C GLY A 52 13.85 10.12 5.26
N ALA A 53 13.64 9.37 6.35
CA ALA A 53 14.52 8.26 6.73
C ALA A 53 14.66 7.18 5.63
N SER A 54 13.71 7.13 4.69
CA SER A 54 13.65 6.19 3.56
C SER A 54 14.34 6.67 2.28
N THR A 55 14.85 7.92 2.24
CA THR A 55 15.31 8.57 0.99
C THR A 55 16.83 8.72 0.89
N ARG A 56 17.60 8.18 1.85
CA ARG A 56 19.07 8.34 1.96
C ARG A 56 19.87 7.91 0.73
N ASP A 57 19.34 7.00 -0.08
CA ASP A 57 20.02 6.43 -1.25
C ASP A 57 19.40 6.86 -2.60
N GLN A 58 18.45 7.82 -2.59
CA GLN A 58 17.87 8.33 -3.84
C GLN A 58 18.66 9.54 -4.34
N GLU A 59 19.05 9.51 -5.62
CA GLU A 59 19.66 10.66 -6.30
C GLU A 59 18.70 11.86 -6.25
N ILE A 60 19.08 12.89 -5.50
CA ILE A 60 18.28 14.11 -5.36
C ILE A 60 18.40 14.90 -6.66
N HIS A 61 17.47 14.67 -7.58
CA HIS A 61 17.44 15.36 -8.88
C HIS A 61 16.78 16.74 -8.82
N THR A 62 16.21 17.11 -7.67
CA THR A 62 15.45 18.35 -7.50
C THR A 62 16.17 19.27 -6.53
N GLN A 63 16.45 20.51 -6.95
CA GLN A 63 17.02 21.54 -6.09
C GLN A 63 16.53 22.92 -6.54
N ILE A 64 16.56 23.90 -5.65
CA ILE A 64 16.29 25.31 -5.98
C ILE A 64 17.14 26.22 -5.10
N ASP A 65 17.60 27.33 -5.65
CA ASP A 65 18.30 28.35 -4.88
C ASP A 65 17.28 29.41 -4.45
N LEU A 66 17.12 29.58 -3.13
CA LEU A 66 16.32 30.64 -2.53
C LEU A 66 17.22 31.85 -2.33
N HIS A 67 17.02 32.89 -3.13
CA HIS A 67 17.74 34.16 -3.03
C HIS A 67 16.87 35.17 -2.27
N VAL A 68 17.40 35.69 -1.17
CA VAL A 68 16.72 36.65 -0.31
C VAL A 68 17.57 37.91 -0.16
N THR A 69 16.98 39.06 -0.46
CA THR A 69 17.57 40.37 -0.20
C THR A 69 16.76 41.09 0.88
N CYS A 70 17.36 41.26 2.06
CA CYS A 70 16.73 42.01 3.13
C CYS A 70 16.76 43.51 2.83
N VAL A 71 15.65 44.19 3.10
CA VAL A 71 15.61 45.65 3.12
C VAL A 71 16.05 46.19 4.48
N GLY A 72 16.47 47.45 4.56
CA GLY A 72 16.97 48.03 5.81
C GLY A 72 15.97 48.04 6.97
N THR A 73 14.67 47.94 6.66
CA THR A 73 13.56 47.90 7.61
C THR A 73 13.05 46.48 7.90
N TYR A 74 13.62 45.44 7.28
CA TYR A 74 13.24 44.06 7.57
C TYR A 74 13.51 43.74 9.06
N PRO A 75 12.58 43.06 9.76
CA PRO A 75 11.41 42.35 9.25
C PRO A 75 10.09 43.13 9.18
N GLU A 76 10.09 44.44 9.46
CA GLU A 76 8.86 45.25 9.36
C GLU A 76 8.39 45.40 7.92
N ASP A 77 9.30 45.33 6.96
CA ASP A 77 8.99 45.15 5.55
C ASP A 77 9.52 43.79 5.10
N VAL A 78 8.80 43.16 4.18
CA VAL A 78 9.16 41.85 3.63
C VAL A 78 10.45 41.93 2.81
N PRO A 79 11.26 40.87 2.79
CA PRO A 79 12.45 40.85 1.95
C PRO A 79 12.06 40.65 0.47
N VAL A 80 12.99 40.96 -0.43
CA VAL A 80 12.86 40.59 -1.84
C VAL A 80 13.20 39.11 -1.96
N ILE A 81 12.34 38.34 -2.61
CA ILE A 81 12.44 36.89 -2.76
C ILE A 81 12.59 36.55 -4.23
N GLU A 82 13.63 35.82 -4.58
CA GLU A 82 13.88 35.31 -5.92
C GLU A 82 14.21 33.82 -5.86
N LEU A 83 13.78 33.08 -6.90
CA LEU A 83 14.03 31.65 -7.03
C LEU A 83 14.93 31.41 -8.24
N GLU A 84 16.14 30.92 -7.99
CA GLU A 84 17.18 30.72 -8.98
C GLU A 84 17.57 29.24 -9.12
N SER A 85 18.35 28.93 -10.17
CA SER A 85 19.00 27.62 -10.37
C SER A 85 18.11 26.38 -10.19
N SER A 86 16.82 26.48 -10.47
CA SER A 86 15.86 25.39 -10.26
C SER A 86 16.18 24.19 -11.16
N LYS A 87 16.40 23.01 -10.56
CA LYS A 87 16.51 21.72 -11.27
C LYS A 87 15.40 20.80 -10.81
N GLY A 88 14.83 20.01 -11.71
CA GLY A 88 13.77 19.04 -11.39
C GLY A 88 12.39 19.66 -11.13
N ILE A 89 12.19 20.96 -11.38
CA ILE A 89 10.94 21.69 -11.13
C ILE A 89 10.50 22.36 -12.43
N SER A 90 9.20 22.33 -12.74
CA SER A 90 8.66 23.03 -13.90
C SER A 90 8.57 24.54 -13.66
N ARG A 91 8.59 25.35 -14.72
CA ARG A 91 8.51 26.81 -14.59
C ARG A 91 7.21 27.28 -13.95
N GLU A 92 6.10 26.57 -14.23
CA GLU A 92 4.80 26.85 -13.60
C GLU A 92 4.86 26.63 -12.09
N ASN A 93 5.51 25.54 -11.64
CA ASN A 93 5.67 25.26 -10.22
C ASN A 93 6.61 26.25 -9.53
N VAL A 94 7.67 26.73 -10.21
CA VAL A 94 8.53 27.80 -9.67
C VAL A 94 7.73 29.09 -9.48
N SER A 95 6.91 29.48 -10.48
CA SER A 95 6.06 30.66 -10.37
C SER A 95 5.00 30.52 -9.28
N LEU A 96 4.41 29.33 -9.12
CA LEU A 96 3.48 29.04 -8.04
C LEU A 96 4.15 29.15 -6.67
N LEU A 97 5.33 28.56 -6.52
CA LEU A 97 6.11 28.61 -5.28
C LEU A 97 6.47 30.04 -4.91
N LEU A 98 6.93 30.85 -5.87
CA LEU A 98 7.24 32.26 -5.62
C LEU A 98 6.02 33.02 -5.08
N GLY A 99 4.85 32.87 -5.70
CA GLY A 99 3.62 33.51 -5.20
C GLY A 99 3.20 33.03 -3.80
N GLN A 100 3.45 31.76 -3.47
CA GLN A 100 3.23 31.25 -2.11
C GLN A 100 4.18 31.87 -1.09
N LEU A 101 5.46 32.04 -1.46
CA LEU A 101 6.47 32.67 -0.60
C LEU A 101 6.17 34.15 -0.36
N GLU A 102 5.72 34.88 -1.39
CA GLU A 102 5.31 36.28 -1.24
C GLU A 102 4.10 36.44 -0.31
N SER A 103 3.12 35.52 -0.40
CA SER A 103 1.97 35.49 0.51
C SER A 103 2.43 35.17 1.94
N LEU A 104 3.27 34.15 2.11
CA LEU A 104 3.78 33.74 3.42
C LEU A 104 4.62 34.86 4.08
N ALA A 105 5.47 35.54 3.31
CA ALA A 105 6.23 36.69 3.80
C ALA A 105 5.31 37.83 4.26
N SER A 106 4.22 38.07 3.54
CA SER A 106 3.22 39.08 3.91
C SER A 106 2.50 38.74 5.22
N GLU A 107 2.26 37.45 5.48
CA GLU A 107 1.65 36.96 6.72
C GLU A 107 2.61 37.04 7.93
N LEU A 108 3.90 36.80 7.70
CA LEU A 108 4.95 36.82 8.73
C LEU A 108 5.56 38.20 8.98
N ARG A 109 5.08 39.23 8.28
CA ARG A 109 5.55 40.61 8.40
C ARG A 109 5.60 41.06 9.88
N GLY A 110 6.72 41.64 10.28
CA GLY A 110 7.01 42.06 11.65
C GLY A 110 7.93 41.10 12.39
N GLU A 111 8.08 39.86 11.91
CA GLU A 111 8.99 38.85 12.45
C GLU A 111 9.99 38.32 11.41
N VAL A 112 11.13 37.83 11.91
CA VAL A 112 12.14 37.18 11.06
C VAL A 112 11.54 35.90 10.46
N MET A 113 11.69 35.69 9.14
CA MET A 113 10.88 34.74 8.37
C MET A 113 11.66 33.90 7.35
N ILE A 114 12.96 34.12 7.17
CA ILE A 114 13.74 33.44 6.11
C ILE A 114 13.77 31.93 6.36
N TYR A 115 13.84 31.52 7.62
CA TYR A 115 13.80 30.10 7.97
C TYR A 115 12.47 29.45 7.58
N ASP A 116 11.35 30.11 7.86
CA ASP A 116 10.01 29.63 7.50
C ASP A 116 9.82 29.56 5.98
N LEU A 117 10.31 30.56 5.25
CA LEU A 117 10.33 30.54 3.78
C LEU A 117 11.14 29.34 3.27
N ALA A 118 12.33 29.09 3.83
CA ALA A 118 13.16 27.95 3.45
C ALA A 118 12.49 26.60 3.76
N LEU A 119 11.77 26.50 4.88
CA LEU A 119 11.01 25.30 5.24
C LEU A 119 9.87 25.05 4.23
N HIS A 120 9.10 26.09 3.90
CA HIS A 120 8.02 26.01 2.91
C HIS A 120 8.54 25.55 1.55
N VAL A 121 9.70 26.06 1.12
CA VAL A 121 10.36 25.59 -0.11
C VAL A 121 10.66 24.09 -0.01
N LYS A 122 11.32 23.61 1.06
CA LYS A 122 11.66 22.19 1.21
C LYS A 122 10.44 21.27 1.16
N GLU A 123 9.33 21.69 1.77
CA GLU A 123 8.05 20.98 1.74
C GLU A 123 7.46 20.97 0.33
N PHE A 124 7.44 22.12 -0.35
CA PHE A 124 6.97 22.21 -1.73
C PHE A 124 7.79 21.35 -2.69
N LEU A 125 9.11 21.32 -2.53
CA LEU A 125 10.01 20.45 -3.29
C LEU A 125 9.68 18.97 -3.07
N HIS A 126 9.36 18.58 -1.83
CA HIS A 126 8.94 17.22 -1.50
C HIS A 126 7.62 16.83 -2.17
N LEU A 127 6.65 17.76 -2.25
CA LEU A 127 5.38 17.53 -2.96
C LEU A 127 5.56 17.47 -4.49
N CYS A 128 6.46 18.31 -5.02
CA CYS A 128 6.80 18.30 -6.44
C CYS A 128 7.61 17.08 -6.85
N TYR A 129 8.34 16.49 -5.91
CA TYR A 129 8.97 15.19 -6.06
C TYR A 129 7.90 14.12 -6.19
N LYS A 130 7.39 13.96 -7.43
CA LYS A 130 6.81 12.69 -7.83
C LYS A 130 7.98 11.72 -7.83
N PRO A 131 7.97 10.61 -7.07
CA PRO A 131 8.87 9.50 -7.36
C PRO A 131 8.60 9.10 -8.81
N GLY A 132 9.43 9.64 -9.70
CA GLY A 132 9.33 9.42 -11.12
C GLY A 132 9.64 7.96 -11.32
N PHE A 133 8.65 7.25 -11.87
CA PHE A 133 8.63 5.82 -12.15
C PHE A 133 8.34 4.94 -10.93
N LYS A 134 7.20 4.23 -10.99
CA LYS A 134 7.13 2.88 -10.42
C LYS A 134 8.40 2.19 -10.91
N SER A 135 9.33 1.94 -10.01
CA SER A 135 10.61 1.36 -10.39
C SER A 135 10.32 0.03 -11.09
N PHE A 136 11.17 -0.40 -12.02
CA PHE A 136 11.16 -1.79 -12.50
C PHE A 136 11.09 -2.79 -11.33
N HIS A 137 11.63 -2.41 -10.16
CA HIS A 137 11.49 -3.13 -8.92
C HIS A 137 10.04 -3.26 -8.45
N ASP A 138 9.30 -2.16 -8.34
CA ASP A 138 7.90 -2.16 -7.88
C ASP A 138 6.97 -2.92 -8.85
N GLU A 139 7.25 -2.85 -10.16
CA GLU A 139 6.52 -3.61 -11.17
C GLU A 139 6.86 -5.10 -11.09
N MET A 140 8.13 -5.44 -10.84
CA MET A 140 8.58 -6.82 -10.64
C MET A 140 8.01 -7.44 -9.37
N GLU A 141 7.97 -6.69 -8.25
CA GLU A 141 7.40 -7.13 -6.97
C GLU A 141 5.90 -7.38 -7.09
N ASN A 142 5.15 -6.44 -7.69
CA ASN A 142 3.72 -6.64 -7.96
C ASN A 142 3.48 -7.86 -8.86
N ARG A 143 4.32 -8.07 -9.88
CA ARG A 143 4.20 -9.23 -10.77
C ARG A 143 4.51 -10.54 -10.03
N LEU A 144 5.50 -10.53 -9.13
CA LEU A 144 5.86 -11.70 -8.32
C LEU A 144 4.76 -12.04 -7.30
N GLU A 145 4.20 -11.03 -6.62
CA GLU A 145 3.04 -11.22 -5.73
C GLU A 145 1.83 -11.78 -6.47
N GLN A 146 1.49 -11.21 -7.63
CA GLN A 146 0.37 -11.71 -8.44
C GLN A 146 0.61 -13.16 -8.90
N GLN A 147 1.83 -13.51 -9.31
CA GLN A 147 2.17 -14.89 -9.66
C GLN A 147 2.07 -15.84 -8.46
N ASN A 148 2.57 -15.43 -7.29
CA ASN A 148 2.50 -16.23 -6.07
C ASN A 148 1.05 -16.46 -5.64
N LEU A 149 0.23 -15.40 -5.62
CA LEU A 149 -1.19 -15.50 -5.30
C LEU A 149 -1.91 -16.44 -6.27
N HIS A 150 -1.67 -16.30 -7.57
CA HIS A 150 -2.24 -17.17 -8.59
C HIS A 150 -1.83 -18.64 -8.39
N GLN A 151 -0.56 -18.89 -8.07
CA GLN A 151 -0.04 -20.23 -7.85
C GLN A 151 -0.62 -20.88 -6.58
N ILE A 152 -0.79 -20.10 -5.50
CA ILE A 152 -1.46 -20.54 -4.28
C ILE A 152 -2.92 -20.89 -4.57
N GLN A 153 -3.61 -20.08 -5.37
CA GLN A 153 -5.01 -20.30 -5.72
C GLN A 153 -5.21 -21.56 -6.56
N LEU A 154 -4.32 -21.80 -7.54
CA LEU A 154 -4.32 -23.02 -8.34
C LEU A 154 -4.05 -24.27 -7.50
N LYS A 155 -3.11 -24.21 -6.54
CA LYS A 155 -2.83 -25.34 -5.64
C LYS A 155 -4.05 -25.67 -4.77
N LYS A 156 -4.69 -24.65 -4.17
CA LYS A 156 -5.91 -24.85 -3.38
C LYS A 156 -7.04 -25.49 -4.20
N LEU A 157 -7.27 -25.01 -5.44
CA LEU A 157 -8.27 -25.58 -6.33
C LEU A 157 -8.02 -27.08 -6.63
N LYS A 158 -6.76 -27.45 -6.86
CA LYS A 158 -6.39 -28.86 -7.09
C LYS A 158 -6.57 -29.71 -5.84
N GLU A 159 -6.14 -29.23 -4.69
CA GLU A 159 -6.31 -29.94 -3.41
C GLU A 159 -7.79 -30.16 -3.08
N ASP A 160 -8.64 -29.15 -3.30
CA ASP A 160 -10.09 -29.24 -3.12
C ASP A 160 -10.70 -30.26 -4.09
N GLU A 161 -10.28 -30.26 -5.36
CA GLU A 161 -10.76 -31.21 -6.37
C GLU A 161 -10.36 -32.66 -6.02
N GLU A 162 -9.10 -32.89 -5.62
CA GLU A 162 -8.61 -34.20 -5.19
C GLU A 162 -9.34 -34.70 -3.95
N GLU A 163 -9.63 -33.83 -2.98
CA GLU A 163 -10.39 -34.19 -1.79
C GLU A 163 -11.84 -34.56 -2.14
N GLN A 164 -12.48 -33.83 -3.06
CA GLN A 164 -13.82 -34.14 -3.54
C GLN A 164 -13.86 -35.49 -4.27
N ILE A 165 -12.86 -35.78 -5.10
CA ILE A 165 -12.73 -37.07 -5.79
C ILE A 165 -12.56 -38.18 -4.74
N ARG A 166 -11.65 -38.02 -3.77
CA ARG A 166 -11.39 -39.01 -2.71
C ARG A 166 -12.65 -39.32 -1.92
N LYS A 167 -13.39 -38.30 -1.48
CA LYS A 167 -14.67 -38.46 -0.76
C LYS A 167 -15.71 -39.21 -1.59
N LYS A 168 -15.85 -38.88 -2.88
CA LYS A 168 -16.77 -39.58 -3.80
C LYS A 168 -16.37 -41.05 -3.99
N THR A 169 -15.09 -41.34 -4.19
CA THR A 169 -14.61 -42.72 -4.35
C THR A 169 -14.81 -43.55 -3.09
N GLU A 170 -14.52 -42.99 -1.91
CA GLU A 170 -14.71 -43.69 -0.64
C GLU A 170 -16.19 -43.96 -0.35
N ALA A 171 -17.07 -42.99 -0.65
CA ALA A 171 -18.52 -43.16 -0.50
C ALA A 171 -19.07 -44.24 -1.45
N LEU A 172 -18.60 -44.27 -2.69
CA LEU A 172 -18.96 -45.30 -3.68
C LEU A 172 -18.50 -46.69 -3.23
N GLU A 173 -17.27 -46.84 -2.74
CA GLU A 173 -16.72 -48.11 -2.29
C GLU A 173 -17.45 -48.65 -1.05
N LYS A 174 -17.68 -47.80 -0.04
CA LYS A 174 -18.51 -48.14 1.13
C LYS A 174 -19.93 -48.55 0.70
N GLY A 175 -20.49 -47.88 -0.30
CA GLY A 175 -21.78 -48.23 -0.90
C GLY A 175 -21.79 -49.60 -1.56
N ARG A 176 -20.77 -49.94 -2.35
CA ARG A 176 -20.61 -51.26 -2.99
C ARG A 176 -20.46 -52.36 -1.94
N GLN A 177 -19.64 -52.13 -0.92
CA GLN A 177 -19.41 -53.09 0.15
C GLN A 177 -20.69 -53.39 0.94
N ARG A 178 -21.48 -52.36 1.30
CA ARG A 178 -22.81 -52.54 1.94
C ARG A 178 -23.78 -53.36 1.09
N ARG A 179 -23.85 -53.12 -0.24
CA ARG A 179 -24.68 -53.93 -1.14
C ARG A 179 -24.22 -55.39 -1.19
N ARG A 180 -22.91 -55.64 -1.28
CA ARG A 180 -22.34 -56.99 -1.29
C ARG A 180 -22.62 -57.75 0.01
N PHE A 181 -22.51 -57.08 1.16
CA PHE A 181 -22.88 -57.65 2.46
C PHE A 181 -24.37 -58.01 2.52
N ARG A 182 -25.27 -57.14 2.02
CA ARG A 182 -26.71 -57.44 1.94
C ARG A 182 -27.00 -58.67 1.07
N VAL A 183 -26.48 -58.70 -0.15
CA VAL A 183 -26.69 -59.83 -1.08
C VAL A 183 -26.16 -61.14 -0.48
N ASN A 184 -24.96 -61.14 0.10
CA ASN A 184 -24.41 -62.33 0.76
C ASN A 184 -25.23 -62.78 1.98
N SER A 185 -25.87 -61.85 2.70
CA SER A 185 -26.74 -62.18 3.84
C SER A 185 -28.05 -62.79 3.35
N GLU A 186 -28.66 -62.20 2.33
CA GLU A 186 -29.88 -62.69 1.67
C GLU A 186 -29.63 -64.09 1.04
N GLU A 187 -28.48 -64.32 0.40
CA GLU A 187 -28.09 -65.64 -0.12
C GLU A 187 -27.88 -66.68 0.98
N LYS A 188 -27.31 -66.28 2.13
CA LYS A 188 -27.18 -67.18 3.29
C LYS A 188 -28.53 -67.55 3.87
N GLU A 189 -29.44 -66.58 4.03
CA GLU A 189 -30.82 -66.85 4.48
C GLU A 189 -31.55 -67.79 3.52
N ILE A 190 -31.47 -67.56 2.20
CA ILE A 190 -32.06 -68.46 1.20
C ILE A 190 -31.48 -69.87 1.31
N ASN A 191 -30.15 -70.01 1.43
CA ASN A 191 -29.50 -71.31 1.57
C ASN A 191 -29.87 -72.03 2.88
N LEU A 192 -30.04 -71.29 3.99
CA LEU A 192 -30.50 -71.82 5.27
C LEU A 192 -31.92 -72.36 5.16
N VAL A 193 -32.85 -71.59 4.56
CA VAL A 193 -34.23 -72.03 4.33
C VAL A 193 -34.28 -73.24 3.40
N MET A 194 -33.42 -73.30 2.37
CA MET A 194 -33.33 -74.45 1.47
C MET A 194 -32.74 -75.69 2.16
N ALA A 195 -31.79 -75.53 3.09
CA ALA A 195 -31.21 -76.62 3.86
C ALA A 195 -32.18 -77.17 4.93
N GLU A 196 -32.96 -76.30 5.58
CA GLU A 196 -34.01 -76.71 6.52
C GLU A 196 -35.14 -77.49 5.83
N ASN A 197 -35.37 -77.25 4.54
CA ASN A 197 -36.35 -77.98 3.74
C ASN A 197 -35.87 -79.37 3.27
N HIS A 198 -34.63 -79.81 3.55
CA HIS A 198 -34.07 -81.07 3.05
C HIS A 198 -33.82 -82.15 4.13
N LEU A 199 -34.28 -81.95 5.37
CA LEU A 199 -34.11 -82.93 6.45
C LEU A 199 -35.42 -83.29 7.17
N HIS A 200 -36.40 -83.89 6.46
CA HIS A 200 -37.32 -84.88 7.07
C HIS A 200 -38.04 -85.74 6.01
N PRO A 201 -37.98 -87.09 6.11
CA PRO A 201 -38.75 -88.00 5.26
C PRO A 201 -40.15 -88.27 5.84
N GLY A 202 -41.18 -88.01 5.03
CA GLY A 202 -42.50 -88.66 5.09
C GLY A 202 -43.45 -88.28 6.23
N MET A 203 -44.57 -87.62 5.90
CA MET A 203 -45.95 -88.03 6.24
C MET A 203 -46.93 -87.04 5.59
N LYS A 204 -48.00 -87.58 4.99
CA LYS A 204 -49.07 -86.85 4.29
C LYS A 204 -49.91 -86.03 5.27
N ALA A 205 -50.35 -84.83 4.89
CA ALA A 205 -51.58 -84.23 5.40
C ALA A 205 -52.21 -83.30 4.36
N GLU A 206 -53.53 -83.26 4.36
CA GLU A 206 -54.40 -82.94 3.24
C GLU A 206 -54.57 -81.45 2.91
N ARG A 207 -55.09 -81.25 1.70
CA ARG A 207 -55.76 -80.05 1.17
C ARG A 207 -56.41 -79.19 2.25
N SER A 208 -56.18 -77.88 2.18
CA SER A 208 -57.28 -76.93 2.26
C SER A 208 -57.11 -75.78 1.27
N ARG A 209 -58.10 -75.66 0.39
CA ARG A 209 -58.25 -74.57 -0.56
C ARG A 209 -58.72 -73.34 0.23
N SER A 210 -58.06 -72.20 0.06
CA SER A 210 -58.74 -70.92 0.15
C SER A 210 -58.08 -69.90 -0.76
N CYS A 211 -58.74 -69.69 -1.89
CA CYS A 211 -58.60 -68.55 -2.78
C CYS A 211 -58.98 -67.27 -2.03
N CYS A 212 -58.16 -66.22 -2.11
CA CYS A 212 -58.64 -64.84 -2.20
C CYS A 212 -57.75 -64.07 -3.18
N PHE A 213 -58.34 -63.88 -4.34
CA PHE A 213 -57.94 -63.07 -5.48
C PHE A 213 -58.41 -61.62 -5.26
N VAL A 214 -57.52 -60.61 -5.33
CA VAL A 214 -57.77 -59.26 -5.91
C VAL A 214 -56.39 -58.65 -6.24
N ARG A 215 -55.92 -58.69 -7.49
CA ARG A 215 -56.13 -57.77 -8.63
C ARG A 215 -55.26 -56.49 -8.57
N ALA A 216 -54.48 -56.36 -9.64
CA ALA A 216 -53.50 -55.32 -9.96
C ALA A 216 -54.06 -53.90 -10.07
N SER A 217 -53.17 -52.90 -9.99
CA SER A 217 -53.24 -51.68 -10.79
C SER A 217 -51.88 -50.99 -10.86
N SER A 218 -51.44 -50.80 -12.10
CA SER A 218 -50.29 -50.05 -12.55
C SER A 218 -50.55 -48.55 -12.49
N PHE A 219 -49.54 -47.73 -12.17
CA PHE A 219 -49.45 -46.32 -12.56
C PHE A 219 -47.95 -46.04 -12.76
N SER A 220 -47.45 -46.07 -14.01
CA SER A 220 -47.46 -44.99 -15.01
C SER A 220 -46.35 -43.97 -14.78
N ASN A 221 -45.45 -43.91 -15.76
CA ASN A 221 -44.45 -42.87 -15.99
C ASN A 221 -45.06 -41.46 -15.91
N GLN A 222 -44.36 -40.56 -15.22
CA GLN A 222 -43.93 -39.27 -15.78
C GLN A 222 -42.74 -38.72 -15.00
#